data_AF-A0A1F5NLI9-F1
#
_entry.id   AF-A0A1F5NLI9-F1
#
_cell.length_a   1.000
_cell.length_b   1.000
_cell.length_c   1.000
_cell.angle_alpha   90.00
_cell.angle_beta   90.00
_cell.angle_gamma   90.00
#
_symmetry.space_group_name_H-M   'P 1'
#
loop_
_entity.id
_entity.type
_entity.pdbx_description
1 polymer ?
#
loop_
_entity_poly.entity_id
_entity_poly.type
_entity_poly.pdbx_seq_one_letter_code
_entity_poly.pdbx_strand_id
1 'polypeptide(L)' 'MIRSFTDLNVWREGHQMALGSLTELQNQLLIANDLNYIDPKSFDGIAEQTVLVQKLLNDLIRSIKNSG' A
#
# COMPACT_ATOMS: atom_id res chain seq x y z
N MET A 1 15.30 3.94 -17.82
CA MET A 1 15.08 2.95 -18.89
C MET A 1 15.00 1.58 -18.22
N ILE A 2 13.84 0.95 -18.23
CA ILE A 2 13.64 -0.46 -17.82
C ILE A 2 14.49 -1.29 -18.79
N ARG A 3 15.48 -2.07 -18.32
CA ARG A 3 16.52 -2.64 -19.19
C ARG A 3 16.21 -4.06 -19.67
N SER A 4 15.18 -4.73 -19.16
CA SER A 4 14.71 -6.01 -19.71
C SER A 4 13.29 -6.35 -19.22
N PHE A 5 12.60 -7.27 -19.91
CA PHE A 5 11.29 -7.81 -19.49
C PHE A 5 11.28 -8.29 -18.03
N THR A 6 12.43 -8.74 -17.52
CA THR A 6 12.63 -9.16 -16.12
C THR A 6 12.43 -8.01 -15.12
N ASP A 7 12.89 -6.78 -15.44
CA ASP A 7 12.75 -5.63 -14.54
C ASP A 7 11.28 -5.24 -14.35
N LEU A 8 10.48 -5.34 -15.42
CA LEU A 8 9.05 -5.06 -15.35
C LEU A 8 8.31 -6.07 -14.47
N ASN A 9 8.68 -7.36 -14.54
CA ASN A 9 8.09 -8.39 -13.70
C ASN A 9 8.47 -8.22 -12.23
N VAL A 10 9.74 -7.96 -11.92
CA VAL A 10 10.20 -7.67 -10.55
C VAL A 10 9.46 -6.47 -9.97
N TRP A 11 9.25 -5.42 -10.77
CA TRP A 11 8.51 -4.25 -10.31
C TRP A 11 7.03 -4.57 -10.03
N ARG A 12 6.40 -5.39 -10.88
CA ARG A 12 5.02 -5.85 -10.66
C ARG A 12 4.88 -6.68 -9.38
N GLU A 13 5.81 -7.60 -9.13
CA GLU A 13 5.84 -8.42 -7.92
C GLU A 13 6.04 -7.56 -6.67
N GLY A 14 7.01 -6.64 -6.70
CA GLY A 14 7.24 -5.71 -5.59
C GLY A 14 6.03 -4.81 -5.30
N HIS A 15 5.33 -4.34 -6.34
CA HIS A 15 4.10 -3.57 -6.17
C HIS A 15 2.95 -4.40 -5.57
N GLN A 16 2.77 -5.64 -6.02
CA GLN A 16 1.78 -6.56 -5.43
C GLN A 16 2.09 -6.85 -3.96
N MET A 17 3.37 -7.06 -3.63
CA MET A 17 3.81 -7.25 -2.25
C MET A 17 3.49 -6.03 -1.39
N ALA A 18 3.79 -4.81 -1.87
CA ALA A 18 3.48 -3.57 -1.15
C ALA A 18 1.97 -3.40 -0.89
N LEU A 19 1.11 -3.70 -1.87
CA LEU A 19 -0.35 -3.68 -1.70
C LEU A 19 -0.83 -4.71 -0.67
N GLY A 20 -0.29 -5.92 -0.72
CA GLY A 20 -0.60 -6.98 0.24
C GLY A 20 -0.20 -6.57 1.66
N SER A 21 1.02 -6.09 1.86
CA SER A 21 1.50 -5.61 3.17
C SER A 21 0.68 -4.44 3.71
N LEU A 22 0.26 -3.51 2.85
CA LEU A 22 -0.61 -2.40 3.25
C LEU A 22 -1.98 -2.90 3.73
N THR A 23 -2.55 -3.88 3.02
CA THR A 23 -3.84 -4.48 3.37
C THR A 23 -3.74 -5.24 4.69
N GLU A 24 -2.65 -5.99 4.91
CA GLU A 24 -2.38 -6.67 6.18
C GLU A 24 -2.25 -5.68 7.34
N LEU A 25 -1.52 -4.57 7.15
CA LEU A 25 -1.39 -3.52 8.16
C LEU A 25 -2.75 -2.90 8.50
N GLN A 26 -3.59 -2.60 7.51
CA GLN A 26 -4.94 -2.07 7.73
C GLN A 26 -5.79 -3.04 8.55
N ASN A 27 -5.73 -4.34 8.24
CA ASN A 27 -6.46 -5.35 9.01
C ASN A 27 -5.97 -5.45 10.46
N GLN A 28 -4.66 -5.46 10.68
CA GLN A 28 -4.07 -5.46 12.02
C GLN A 28 -4.45 -4.20 12.81
N LEU A 29 -4.49 -3.04 12.14
CA LEU A 29 -4.91 -1.77 12.74
C LEU A 29 -6.37 -1.80 13.21
N LEU A 30 -7.26 -2.39 12.41
CA LEU A 30 -8.67 -2.60 12.80
C LEU A 30 -8.79 -3.49 14.04
N ILE A 31 -8.07 -4.62 14.06
CA ILE A 31 -8.06 -5.52 15.23
C ILE A 31 -7.52 -4.81 16.47
N ALA A 32 -6.45 -4.02 16.32
CA ALA A 32 -5.88 -3.24 17.42
C ALA A 32 -6.88 -2.22 17.97
N ASN A 33 -7.68 -1.58 17.11
CA ASN A 33 -8.74 -0.66 17.51
C ASN A 33 -9.87 -1.38 18.24
N ASP A 34 -10.36 -2.50 17.71
CA ASP A 34 -11.46 -3.27 18.30
C ASP A 34 -11.10 -3.79 19.71
N LEU A 35 -9.84 -4.14 19.93
CA LEU A 35 -9.33 -4.56 21.23
C LEU A 35 -8.90 -3.40 22.15
N ASN A 36 -9.10 -2.15 21.71
CA ASN A 36 -8.67 -0.93 22.42
C ASN A 36 -7.16 -0.92 22.76
N TYR A 37 -6.33 -1.53 21.91
CA TYR A 37 -4.85 -1.50 22.02
C TYR A 37 -4.23 -0.22 21.45
N ILE A 38 -5.01 0.59 20.76
CA ILE A 38 -4.63 1.89 20.22
C ILE A 38 -5.70 2.93 20.58
N ASP A 39 -5.29 4.17 20.85
CA ASP A 39 -6.26 5.24 21.10
C ASP A 39 -6.89 5.74 19.79
N PRO A 40 -8.14 6.25 19.83
CA PRO A 40 -8.86 6.66 18.62
C PRO A 40 -8.13 7.71 17.77
N LYS A 41 -7.42 8.65 18.39
CA LYS A 41 -6.72 9.71 17.67
C LYS A 41 -5.53 9.15 16.88
N SER A 42 -4.78 8.22 17.48
CA SER A 42 -3.71 7.51 16.80
C SER A 42 -4.26 6.59 15.71
N PHE A 43 -5.37 5.90 15.96
CA PHE A 43 -6.04 5.07 14.95
C PHE A 43 -6.44 5.88 13.72
N ASP A 44 -7.16 6.99 13.90
CA ASP A 44 -7.61 7.84 12.81
C ASP A 44 -6.42 8.35 11.97
N GLY A 45 -5.37 8.82 12.64
CA GLY A 45 -4.16 9.30 11.96
C GLY A 45 -3.46 8.22 11.13
N ILE A 46 -3.34 7.00 11.66
CA ILE A 46 -2.72 5.89 10.90
C ILE A 46 -3.65 5.43 9.77
N ALA A 47 -4.96 5.33 10.02
CA ALA A 47 -5.94 4.93 9.02
C ALA A 47 -5.93 5.87 7.82
N GLU A 48 -5.95 7.19 8.04
CA GLU A 48 -5.82 8.21 6.99
C GLU A 48 -4.53 8.05 6.18
N GLN A 49 -3.40 7.79 6.85
CA GLN A 49 -2.12 7.55 6.18
C GLN A 49 -2.16 6.30 5.31
N THR A 50 -2.74 5.19 5.80
CA THR A 50 -2.85 3.97 4.98
C THR A 50 -3.69 4.20 3.72
N VAL A 51 -4.74 5.02 3.80
CA VAL A 51 -5.56 5.41 2.65
C VAL A 51 -4.75 6.27 1.65
N LEU A 52 -3.92 7.20 2.15
CA LEU A 52 -3.03 7.98 1.30
C LEU A 52 -2.02 7.08 0.58
N VAL A 53 -1.37 6.16 1.29
CA VAL A 53 -0.41 5.22 0.71
C VAL A 53 -1.08 4.34 -0.36
N GLN A 54 -2.31 3.86 -0.11
CA GLN A 54 -3.07 3.08 -1.08
C GLN A 54 -3.30 3.85 -2.39
N LYS A 55 -3.63 5.14 -2.30
CA LYS A 55 -3.79 6.02 -3.47
C LYS A 55 -2.47 6.19 -4.21
N LEU A 56 -1.38 6.47 -3.50
CA LEU A 56 -0.05 6.64 -4.08
C LEU A 56 0.42 5.37 -4.83
N LEU A 57 0.22 4.19 -4.23
CA LEU A 57 0.55 2.91 -4.88
C LEU A 57 -0.28 2.72 -6.17
N ASN A 58 -1.58 3.03 -6.12
CA ASN A 58 -2.47 2.90 -7.27
C ASN A 58 -2.13 3.89 -8.40
N ASP A 59 -1.76 5.12 -8.06
CA ASP A 59 -1.36 6.14 -9.03
C ASP A 59 -0.01 5.82 -9.66
N LEU A 60 0.92 5.26 -8.88
CA LEU A 60 2.23 4.82 -9.36
C LEU A 60 2.12 3.71 -10.41
N ILE A 61 1.32 2.66 -10.17
CA ILE A 61 1.12 1.60 -11.17
C ILE A 61 0.40 2.12 -12.41
N ARG A 62 -0.52 3.10 -12.26
CA ARG A 62 -1.22 3.71 -13.38
C ARG A 62 -0.28 4.56 -14.24
N SER A 63 0.58 5.37 -13.62
CA SER A 63 1.54 6.21 -14.35
C SER A 63 2.51 5.36 -15.16
N ILE A 64 2.96 4.22 -14.63
CA ILE A 64 3.85 3.30 -15.34
C ILE A 64 3.14 2.61 -16.51
N LYS A 65 1.89 2.20 -16.34
CA LYS A 65 1.08 1.59 -17.42
C LYS A 65 0.75 2.55 -18.55
N ASN A 66 0.57 3.84 -18.25
CA ASN A 66 0.19 4.87 -19.22
C ASN A 66 1.39 5.56 -19.89
N SER A 67 2.62 5.27 -19.47
CA SER A 67 3.85 5.85 -20.04
C SER A 67 4.43 5.03 -21.21
N GLY A 68 3.60 4.21 -21.87
CA GLY A 68 3.96 3.34 -22.99
C GLY A 68 3.14 3.60 -24.23
#